data_AF-A0A356UJ30-F1
#
_entry.id   AF-A0A356UJ30-F1
#
_cell.length_a   1.000
_cell.length_b   1.000
_cell.length_c   1.000
_cell.angle_alpha   90.00
_cell.angle_beta   90.00
_cell.angle_gamma   90.00
#
_symmetry.space_group_name_H-M   'P 1'
#
loop_
_entity.id
_entity.type
_entity.pdbx_description
1 polymer ?
#
loop_
_entity_poly.entity_id
_entity_poly.type
_entity_poly.pdbx_seq_one_letter_code
_entity_poly.pdbx_strand_id
1 'polypeptide(L)'
;MKCDQCGFEGEIKLFKSLSFDDAVVILQCPSCKGDVCTTTMEMIEERIKLAKDLSQQLVKVVEANDIKVAKKILKELTNLNRSLFDPALEKFIKQMYKRITPPYSSSKQKSL
;
A
#
# COMPACT_ATOMS: atom_id res chain seq x y z
N MET A 1 3.48 -13.39 5.72
CA MET A 1 3.07 -14.09 6.96
C MET A 1 2.84 -15.59 6.75
N LYS A 2 3.18 -16.41 7.76
CA LYS A 2 2.97 -17.86 7.78
C LYS A 2 2.14 -18.27 8.99
N CYS A 3 1.24 -19.24 8.82
CA CYS A 3 0.51 -19.87 9.93
C CYS A 3 1.25 -21.13 10.39
N ASP A 4 1.71 -21.17 11.64
CA ASP A 4 2.44 -22.32 12.19
C ASP A 4 1.56 -23.57 12.36
N GLN A 5 0.24 -23.40 12.48
CA GLN A 5 -0.69 -24.52 12.68
C GLN A 5 -0.95 -25.32 11.39
N CYS A 6 -1.06 -24.65 10.24
CA CYS A 6 -1.42 -25.31 8.97
C CYS A 6 -0.41 -25.11 7.83
N GLY A 7 0.65 -24.33 8.07
CA GLY A 7 1.67 -24.02 7.07
C GLY A 7 1.25 -23.04 5.98
N PHE A 8 0.04 -22.46 6.04
CA PHE A 8 -0.42 -21.48 5.06
C PHE A 8 0.48 -20.23 5.04
N GLU A 9 0.94 -19.85 3.86
CA GLU A 9 1.75 -18.65 3.63
C GLU A 9 0.98 -17.66 2.75
N GLY A 10 0.91 -16.40 3.17
CA GLY A 10 0.18 -15.36 2.45
C GLY A 10 0.48 -13.95 2.93
N GLU A 11 -0.09 -12.98 2.21
CA GLU A 11 -0.03 -11.57 2.59
C GLU A 11 -0.88 -11.31 3.84
N ILE A 12 -0.41 -10.43 4.73
CA ILE A 12 -1.09 -10.12 6.00
C ILE A 12 -2.53 -9.63 5.83
N LYS A 13 -2.85 -8.97 4.72
CA LYS A 13 -4.21 -8.48 4.41
C LYS A 13 -5.24 -9.61 4.26
N LEU A 14 -4.79 -10.85 4.07
CA LEU A 14 -5.63 -12.05 4.01
C LEU A 14 -5.99 -12.58 5.40
N PHE A 15 -5.26 -12.17 6.44
CA PHE A 15 -5.49 -12.59 7.81
C PHE A 15 -6.40 -11.58 8.51
N LYS A 16 -7.44 -12.08 9.18
CA LYS A 16 -8.42 -11.23 9.87
C LYS A 16 -7.87 -10.81 11.22
N SER A 17 -7.81 -9.51 11.52
CA SER A 17 -7.44 -9.05 12.85
C SER A 17 -8.49 -9.42 13.90
N LEU A 18 -8.05 -10.04 14.99
CA LEU A 18 -8.88 -10.44 16.13
C LEU A 18 -8.69 -9.51 17.32
N SER A 19 -7.43 -9.20 17.66
CA SER A 19 -7.09 -8.26 18.72
C SER A 19 -5.80 -7.52 18.43
N PHE A 20 -5.69 -6.32 19.00
CA PHE A 20 -4.54 -5.44 18.86
C PHE A 20 -4.16 -4.93 20.26
N ASP A 21 -2.96 -5.27 20.69
CA ASP A 21 -2.26 -4.66 21.82
C ASP A 21 -1.05 -3.88 21.26
N ASP A 22 -0.47 -2.94 22.01
CA ASP A 22 0.57 -2.04 21.51
C ASP A 22 1.78 -2.79 20.94
N ALA A 23 2.09 -3.97 21.50
CA ALA A 23 3.20 -4.80 21.06
C ALA A 23 2.81 -5.99 20.15
N VAL A 24 1.59 -6.52 20.30
CA VAL A 24 1.19 -7.81 19.72
C VAL A 24 -0.15 -7.69 19.01
N VAL A 25 -0.20 -8.23 17.79
CA VAL A 25 -1.40 -8.34 16.97
C VAL A 25 -1.75 -9.79 16.78
N ILE A 26 -2.97 -10.16 17.14
CA ILE A 26 -3.51 -11.50 16.92
C ILE A 26 -4.36 -11.48 15.67
N LEU A 27 -3.99 -12.33 14.72
CA LEU A 27 -4.63 -12.48 13.44
C LEU A 27 -5.18 -13.89 13.28
N GLN A 28 -6.25 -14.05 12.52
CA GLN A 28 -6.83 -15.34 12.21
C GLN A 28 -6.37 -15.81 10.83
N CYS A 29 -5.84 -17.04 10.77
CA CYS A 29 -5.50 -17.70 9.52
C CYS A 29 -6.76 -17.89 8.64
N PRO A 30 -6.73 -17.49 7.37
CA PRO A 30 -7.88 -17.68 6.48
C PRO A 30 -8.18 -19.17 6.21
N SER A 31 -7.14 -20.01 6.23
CA SER A 31 -7.19 -21.45 5.92
C SER A 31 -7.71 -22.28 7.09
N CYS A 32 -6.99 -22.34 8.21
CA CYS A 32 -7.36 -23.20 9.35
C CYS A 32 -8.15 -22.49 10.45
N LYS A 33 -8.37 -21.18 10.35
CA LYS A 33 -8.98 -20.34 11.40
C LYS A 33 -8.20 -20.27 12.72
N GLY A 34 -6.99 -20.81 12.76
CA GLY A 34 -6.08 -20.72 13.89
C GLY A 34 -5.52 -19.31 14.09
N ASP A 35 -5.14 -19.02 15.32
CA ASP A 35 -4.54 -17.75 15.70
C ASP A 35 -3.07 -17.69 15.27
N VAL A 36 -2.69 -16.54 14.73
CA VAL A 36 -1.34 -16.19 14.29
C VAL A 36 -0.97 -14.91 15.00
N CYS A 37 0.05 -14.97 15.83
CA CYS A 37 0.58 -13.82 16.55
C CYS A 37 1.67 -13.15 15.70
N THR A 38 1.64 -11.83 15.62
CA THR A 38 2.72 -11.02 15.04
C THR A 38 2.94 -9.80 15.90
N THR A 39 4.10 -9.17 15.79
CA THR A 39 4.38 -7.92 16.49
C THR A 39 3.96 -6.71 15.67
N THR A 40 3.63 -5.61 16.34
CA THR A 40 3.40 -4.32 15.66
C THR A 40 4.60 -3.91 14.80
N MET A 41 5.82 -4.23 15.23
CA MET A 41 7.05 -3.96 14.49
C MET A 41 7.12 -4.76 13.18
N GLU A 42 6.86 -6.07 13.21
CA GLU A 42 6.80 -6.91 11.99
C GLU A 42 5.74 -6.41 11.00
N MET A 43 4.58 -5.96 11.50
CA MET A 43 3.55 -5.37 10.65
C MET A 43 4.02 -4.08 9.96
N ILE A 44 4.78 -3.25 10.67
CA ILE A 44 5.37 -2.02 10.11
C ILE A 44 6.41 -2.38 9.05
N GLU A 45 7.28 -3.36 9.31
CA GLU A 45 8.29 -3.84 8.35
C GLU A 45 7.66 -4.38 7.06
N GLU A 46 6.62 -5.22 7.17
CA GLU A 46 5.90 -5.73 6.00
C GLU A 46 5.25 -4.58 5.20
N ARG A 47 4.70 -3.57 5.88
CA ARG A 47 4.12 -2.38 5.23
C ARG A 47 5.17 -1.52 4.52
N ILE A 48 6.35 -1.34 5.13
CA ILE A 48 7.48 -0.64 4.50
C ILE A 48 7.92 -1.39 3.25
N LYS A 49 8.04 -2.72 3.34
CA LYS A 49 8.40 -3.57 2.19
C LYS A 49 7.38 -3.45 1.07
N LEU A 50 6.09 -3.50 1.39
CA LEU A 50 5.01 -3.32 0.42
C LEU A 50 5.02 -1.92 -0.21
N ALA A 51 5.24 -0.87 0.58
CA ALA A 51 5.35 0.50 0.07
C ALA A 51 6.52 0.66 -0.91
N LYS A 52 7.66 0.01 -0.64
CA LYS A 52 8.80 -0.01 -1.56
C LYS A 52 8.46 -0.71 -2.88
N ASP A 53 7.85 -1.89 -2.81
CA ASP A 53 7.47 -2.65 -4.00
C ASP A 53 6.45 -1.88 -4.87
N LEU A 54 5.39 -1.36 -4.25
CA LEU A 54 4.40 -0.52 -4.93
C LEU A 54 5.01 0.76 -5.52
N SER A 55 6.00 1.37 -4.85
CA SER A 55 6.70 2.54 -5.40
C SER A 55 7.49 2.20 -6.66
N GLN A 56 8.16 1.04 -6.70
CA GLN A 56 8.85 0.55 -7.89
C GLN A 56 7.88 0.19 -9.01
N GLN A 57 6.78 -0.49 -8.70
CA GLN A 57 5.73 -0.79 -9.66
C GLN A 57 5.12 0.48 -10.24
N LEU A 58 4.88 1.49 -9.42
CA LEU A 58 4.33 2.77 -9.87
C LEU A 58 5.22 3.44 -10.91
N VAL A 59 6.54 3.44 -10.72
CA VAL A 59 7.48 4.02 -11.69
C VAL A 59 7.33 3.33 -13.05
N LYS A 60 7.37 1.99 -13.07
CA LYS A 60 7.22 1.19 -14.30
C LYS A 60 5.88 1.45 -15.00
N VAL A 61 4.79 1.52 -14.23
CA VAL A 61 3.44 1.74 -14.74
C VAL A 61 3.28 3.16 -15.31
N VAL A 62 3.92 4.16 -14.69
CA VAL A 62 3.93 5.53 -15.21
C VAL A 62 4.76 5.63 -16.48
N GLU A 63 5.91 4.96 -16.56
CA GLU A 63 6.72 4.88 -17.79
C GLU A 63 5.95 4.19 -18.93
N ALA A 64 5.15 3.18 -18.60
CA ALA A 64 4.24 2.51 -19.54
C ALA A 64 2.98 3.33 -19.90
N ASN A 65 2.79 4.53 -19.34
CA ASN A 65 1.61 5.39 -19.52
C ASN A 65 0.26 4.73 -19.13
N ASP A 66 0.26 3.70 -18.28
CA ASP A 66 -0.99 3.12 -17.76
C ASP A 66 -1.47 3.93 -16.54
N ILE A 67 -2.12 5.06 -16.84
CA ILE A 67 -2.61 6.01 -15.85
C ILE A 67 -3.65 5.37 -14.92
N LYS A 68 -4.44 4.41 -15.40
CA LYS A 68 -5.49 3.77 -14.60
C LYS A 68 -4.87 2.92 -13.49
N VAL A 69 -3.87 2.12 -13.84
CA VAL A 69 -3.13 1.31 -12.85
C VAL A 69 -2.29 2.21 -11.95
N ALA A 70 -1.66 3.27 -12.49
CA ALA A 70 -0.88 4.23 -11.68
C ALA A 70 -1.73 4.88 -10.58
N LYS A 71 -2.97 5.31 -10.90
CA LYS A 71 -3.90 5.87 -9.92
C LYS A 71 -4.29 4.86 -8.83
N LYS A 72 -4.44 3.58 -9.19
CA LYS A 72 -4.75 2.52 -8.23
C LYS A 72 -3.60 2.32 -7.24
N ILE A 73 -2.37 2.22 -7.75
CA ILE A 73 -1.17 2.06 -6.93
C ILE A 73 -0.96 3.29 -6.02
N LEU A 74 -1.17 4.51 -6.53
CA LEU A 74 -1.08 5.73 -5.72
C LEU A 74 -2.09 5.77 -4.57
N LYS A 75 -3.32 5.33 -4.80
CA LYS A 75 -4.34 5.22 -3.75
C LYS A 75 -3.89 4.23 -2.66
N GLU A 76 -3.29 3.12 -3.07
CA GLU A 76 -2.78 2.10 -2.15
C GLU A 76 -1.59 2.62 -1.33
N LEU A 77 -0.61 3.28 -1.97
CA LEU A 77 0.50 3.94 -1.30
C LEU A 77 0.03 5.02 -0.33
N THR A 78 -0.99 5.80 -0.69
CA THR A 78 -1.59 6.81 0.19
C THR A 78 -2.21 6.17 1.44
N ASN A 79 -2.91 5.05 1.27
CA ASN A 79 -3.48 4.32 2.39
C ASN A 79 -2.40 3.73 3.30
N LEU A 80 -1.32 3.18 2.74
CA LEU A 80 -0.18 2.68 3.51
C LEU A 80 0.50 3.81 4.30
N ASN A 81 0.69 4.97 3.68
CA ASN A 81 1.38 6.08 4.32
C ASN A 81 0.57 6.68 5.50
N ARG A 82 -0.75 6.53 5.53
CA ARG A 82 -1.57 6.92 6.70
C ARG A 82 -1.24 6.12 7.96
N SER A 83 -0.60 4.95 7.82
CA SER A 83 -0.17 4.15 8.96
C SER A 83 1.32 4.20 9.21
N LEU A 84 2.12 4.47 8.17
CA LEU A 84 3.58 4.58 8.29
C LEU A 84 4.02 5.99 8.70
N PHE A 85 3.22 7.01 8.40
CA PHE A 85 3.54 8.42 8.61
C PHE A 85 4.94 8.82 8.07
N ASP A 86 5.34 8.25 6.93
CA ASP A 86 6.65 8.48 6.31
C ASP A 86 6.60 9.77 5.44
N PRO A 87 7.32 10.83 5.80
CA PRO A 87 7.33 12.08 5.04
C PRO A 87 7.96 11.94 3.65
N ALA A 88 8.93 11.04 3.48
CA ALA A 88 9.59 10.79 2.20
C ALA A 88 8.62 10.11 1.24
N LEU A 89 7.88 9.11 1.72
CA LEU A 89 6.82 8.46 0.97
C LEU A 89 5.70 9.45 0.60
N GLU A 90 5.30 10.33 1.52
CA GLU A 90 4.31 11.36 1.24
C GLU A 90 4.74 12.29 0.10
N LYS A 91 6.01 12.74 0.14
CA LYS A 91 6.59 13.59 -0.90
C LYS A 91 6.62 12.88 -2.25
N PHE A 92 7.01 11.61 -2.27
CA PHE A 92 7.02 10.79 -3.48
C PHE A 92 5.61 10.65 -4.08
N ILE A 93 4.60 10.31 -3.26
CA ILE A 93 3.20 10.21 -3.69
C ILE A 93 2.73 11.52 -4.34
N LYS A 94 2.99 12.67 -3.70
CA LYS A 94 2.64 13.99 -4.24
C LYS A 94 3.32 14.28 -5.58
N GLN A 95 4.60 13.93 -5.74
CA GLN A 95 5.31 14.10 -7.00
C GLN A 95 4.72 13.23 -8.12
N MET A 96 4.39 11.98 -7.81
CA MET A 96 3.82 11.07 -8.79
C MET A 96 2.40 11.47 -9.20
N TYR A 97 1.56 11.97 -8.28
CA TYR A 97 0.26 12.55 -8.63
C TYR A 97 0.38 13.69 -9.64
N LYS A 98 1.36 14.59 -9.48
CA LYS A 98 1.62 15.68 -10.43
C LYS A 98 2.05 15.20 -11.81
N ARG A 99 2.76 14.07 -11.89
CA ARG A 99 3.21 13.50 -13.17
C ARG A 99 2.06 12.88 -13.97
N ILE A 100 1.14 12.20 -13.29
CA ILE A 100 0.03 11.49 -13.96
C ILE A 100 -1.25 12.30 -14.10
N THR A 101 -1.34 13.43 -13.37
CA THR A 101 -2.46 14.37 -13.45
C THR A 101 -1.88 15.67 -13.97
N PRO A 102 -1.80 15.88 -15.30
CA PRO A 102 -1.38 17.16 -15.82
C PRO A 102 -2.31 18.24 -15.26
N PRO A 103 -1.78 19.45 -14.94
CA PRO A 103 -2.65 20.58 -14.67
C PRO A 103 -3.58 20.73 -15.89
N TYR A 104 -4.86 20.92 -15.60
CA TYR A 104 -5.91 21.23 -16.56
C TYR A 104 -5.33 22.00 -17.76
N SER A 105 -5.40 21.40 -18.95
CA SER A 105 -5.35 22.17 -20.18
C SER A 105 -6.46 23.22 -20.08
N SER A 106 -6.07 24.46 -19.88
CA SER A 106 -6.90 25.65 -20.06
C SER A 106 -7.19 25.82 -21.56
N SER A 107 -7.89 24.85 -22.16
CA SER A 107 -8.49 24.96 -23.48
C SER A 107 -9.85 25.63 -23.35
N LYS A 108 -9.82 26.95 -23.14
CA LYS A 108 -10.84 27.85 -23.68
C LYS A 108 -10.11 29.03 -24.33
N GLN A 109 -9.53 28.78 -25.50
CA GLN A 109 -9.53 29.81 -26.54
C GLN A 109 -11.00 30.05 -26.88
N LYS A 110 -11.58 31.13 -26.33
CA LYS A 110 -12.75 31.74 -26.95
C LYS A 110 -12.21 32.59 -28.10
N SER A 111 -12.28 32.01 -29.28
CA SER A 111 -12.34 32.75 -30.53
C SER A 111 -13.68 33.49 -30.60
N LEU A 112 -13.65 34.64 -31.29
CA LEU A 112 -14.71 35.61 -31.59
C LEU A 112 -14.66 36.86 -30.70
#